data_AF-A0A524HX20-F1
#
_entry.id   AF-A0A524HX20-F1
#
_cell.length_a   1.000
_cell.length_b   1.000
_cell.length_c   1.000
_cell.angle_alpha   90.00
_cell.angle_beta   90.00
_cell.angle_gamma   90.00
#
_symmetry.space_group_name_H-M   'P 1'
#
loop_
_entity.id
_entity.type
_entity.pdbx_description
1 polymer ?
#
loop_
_entity_poly.entity_id
_entity_poly.type
_entity_poly.pdbx_seq_one_letter_code
_entity_poly.pdbx_strand_id
1 'polypeptide(L)'
;MLGALTIDVDLDVPAATVKVADALRTDSIPVTIEEPRDGYLETPWFEGATGAATSRRPLGPEVVRARAWIDPLHPGRSRIQVEVAYRPWADPSLPERELERLVPLSHPVVARVQAALTRVGGPVDREQQ
;
A
#
# COMPACT_ATOMS: atom_id res chain seq x y z
N MET A 1 -13.19 -10.57 4.33
CA MET A 1 -11.77 -10.94 4.42
C MET A 1 -10.95 -9.66 4.31
N LEU A 2 -10.20 -9.33 5.35
CA LEU A 2 -9.20 -8.25 5.36
C LEU A 2 -7.86 -8.87 4.96
N GLY A 3 -6.95 -8.15 4.32
CA GLY A 3 -5.66 -8.73 3.96
C GLY A 3 -4.71 -7.75 3.26
N ALA A 4 -3.46 -8.17 3.15
CA ALA A 4 -2.45 -7.51 2.32
C ALA A 4 -2.50 -8.08 0.88
N LEU A 5 -1.99 -7.31 -0.06
CA LEU A 5 -1.73 -7.75 -1.44
C LEU A 5 -0.26 -8.13 -1.56
N THR A 6 0.03 -9.32 -2.09
CA THR A 6 1.41 -9.79 -2.25
C THR A 6 1.70 -10.15 -3.71
N ILE A 7 2.82 -9.67 -4.26
CA ILE A 7 3.36 -10.11 -5.55
C ILE A 7 4.87 -10.36 -5.47
N ASP A 8 5.36 -11.26 -6.32
CA ASP A 8 6.79 -11.43 -6.54
C ASP A 8 7.18 -10.84 -7.91
N VAL A 9 8.28 -10.10 -7.97
CA VAL A 9 8.76 -9.43 -9.20
C VAL A 9 10.23 -9.67 -9.45
N ASP A 10 10.62 -9.79 -10.72
CA ASP A 10 12.01 -9.93 -11.17
C ASP A 10 12.72 -8.57 -11.22
N LEU A 11 12.74 -7.90 -10.06
CA LEU A 11 13.44 -6.65 -9.81
C LEU A 11 14.12 -6.75 -8.44
N ASP A 12 15.30 -6.13 -8.32
CA ASP A 12 15.90 -5.92 -7.00
C ASP A 12 15.07 -4.91 -6.18
N VAL A 13 15.34 -4.86 -4.87
CA VAL A 13 14.55 -4.05 -3.93
C VAL A 13 14.50 -2.57 -4.34
N PRO A 14 15.61 -1.90 -4.70
CA PRO A 14 15.56 -0.50 -5.12
C PRO A 14 14.74 -0.27 -6.40
N ALA A 15 14.96 -1.09 -7.44
CA ALA A 15 14.23 -0.92 -8.69
C ALA A 15 12.73 -1.24 -8.52
N ALA A 16 12.39 -2.25 -7.73
CA ALA A 16 11.01 -2.59 -7.40
C ALA A 16 10.33 -1.45 -6.64
N THR A 17 11.00 -0.86 -5.66
CA THR A 17 10.44 0.25 -4.84
C THR A 17 10.07 1.46 -5.71
N VAL A 18 11.00 1.92 -6.55
CA VAL A 18 10.75 3.05 -7.48
C VAL A 18 9.59 2.72 -8.43
N LYS A 19 9.60 1.51 -9.00
CA LYS A 19 8.57 1.09 -9.96
C LYS A 19 7.18 0.98 -9.33
N VAL A 20 7.09 0.51 -8.08
CA VAL A 20 5.81 0.48 -7.33
C VAL A 20 5.34 1.89 -7.05
N ALA A 21 6.22 2.80 -6.62
CA ALA A 21 5.85 4.19 -6.36
C ALA A 21 5.28 4.86 -7.62
N ASP A 22 5.92 4.67 -8.77
CA ASP A 22 5.46 5.21 -10.05
C ASP A 22 4.14 4.60 -10.52
N ALA A 23 3.94 3.29 -10.32
CA ALA A 23 2.68 2.63 -10.65
C ALA A 23 1.52 3.13 -9.77
N LEU A 24 1.76 3.34 -8.47
CA LEU A 24 0.77 3.92 -7.55
C LEU A 24 0.39 5.34 -7.98
N ARG A 25 1.37 6.20 -8.27
CA ARG A 25 1.12 7.58 -8.75
C ARG A 25 0.33 7.59 -10.05
N THR A 26 0.65 6.68 -10.99
CA THR A 26 -0.07 6.54 -12.26
C THR A 26 -1.55 6.22 -12.04
N ASP A 27 -1.87 5.40 -11.04
CA ASP A 27 -3.25 5.05 -10.67
C ASP A 27 -3.87 6.04 -9.65
N SER A 28 -3.34 7.27 -9.60
CA SER A 28 -3.82 8.37 -8.74
C SER A 28 -3.74 8.07 -7.24
N ILE A 29 -2.79 7.25 -6.81
CA ILE A 29 -2.49 7.00 -5.40
C ILE A 29 -1.25 7.82 -5.02
N PRO A 30 -1.36 8.79 -4.10
CA PRO A 30 -0.24 9.65 -3.73
C PRO A 30 0.79 8.86 -2.91
N VAL A 31 2.07 9.10 -3.17
CA VAL A 31 3.19 8.53 -2.39
C VAL A 31 3.92 9.68 -1.71
N THR A 32 4.13 9.61 -0.39
CA THR A 32 4.80 10.65 0.39
C THR A 32 6.18 10.21 0.89
N ILE A 33 6.32 8.93 1.26
CA ILE A 33 7.60 8.34 1.63
C ILE A 33 7.96 7.32 0.57
N GLU A 34 9.17 7.44 0.04
CA GLU A 34 9.78 6.50 -0.89
C GLU A 34 11.22 6.29 -0.44
N GLU A 35 11.52 5.09 0.09
CA GLU A 35 12.85 4.71 0.56
C GLU A 35 13.35 3.48 -0.22
N PRO A 36 13.94 3.68 -1.43
CA PRO A 36 14.31 2.58 -2.31
C PRO A 36 15.35 1.63 -1.71
N ARG A 37 16.21 2.14 -0.82
CA ARG A 37 17.26 1.32 -0.18
C ARG A 37 16.68 0.34 0.84
N ASP A 38 15.63 0.76 1.54
CA ASP A 38 15.03 0.01 2.64
C ASP A 38 13.80 -0.79 2.19
N GLY A 39 13.38 -0.61 0.92
CA GLY A 39 12.22 -1.31 0.39
C GLY A 39 10.90 -0.83 0.98
N TYR A 40 10.80 0.47 1.30
CA TYR A 40 9.63 1.01 2.00
C TYR A 40 8.92 2.12 1.22
N LEU A 41 7.59 2.05 1.15
CA LEU A 41 6.73 3.12 0.62
C LEU A 41 5.59 3.41 1.59
N GLU A 42 5.22 4.68 1.69
CA GLU A 42 4.05 5.10 2.45
C GLU A 42 3.31 6.24 1.75
N THR A 43 1.99 6.11 1.67
CA THR A 43 1.10 7.18 1.21
C THR A 43 0.77 8.14 2.35
N PRO A 44 0.35 9.38 2.07
CA PRO A 44 -0.38 10.13 3.08
C PRO A 44 -1.73 9.45 3.36
N TRP A 45 -2.49 9.98 4.32
CA TRP A 45 -3.91 9.69 4.35
C TRP A 45 -4.59 10.32 3.13
N PHE A 46 -5.40 9.54 2.41
CA PHE A 46 -6.07 10.00 1.18
C PHE A 46 -7.51 9.50 1.10
N GLU A 47 -8.35 10.25 0.39
CA GLU A 47 -9.72 9.88 0.09
C GLU A 47 -9.75 8.70 -0.86
N GLY A 48 -10.29 7.57 -0.41
CA GLY A 48 -10.36 6.34 -1.20
C GLY A 48 -11.13 6.54 -2.50
N ALA A 49 -12.14 7.40 -2.52
CA ALA A 49 -12.93 7.68 -3.73
C ALA A 49 -12.11 8.40 -4.82
N THR A 50 -11.34 9.42 -4.47
CA THR A 50 -10.73 10.35 -5.45
C THR A 50 -9.22 10.22 -5.58
N GLY A 51 -8.54 9.57 -4.62
CA GLY A 51 -7.08 9.57 -4.56
C GLY A 51 -6.47 10.87 -4.03
N ALA A 52 -7.29 11.85 -3.65
CA ALA A 52 -6.81 13.12 -3.12
C ALA A 52 -6.27 12.95 -1.70
N ALA A 53 -5.06 13.45 -1.45
CA ALA A 53 -4.56 13.57 -0.08
C ALA A 53 -5.53 14.42 0.75
N THR A 54 -5.81 13.99 1.97
CA THR A 54 -6.81 14.67 2.82
C THR A 54 -6.14 15.39 3.99
N SER A 55 -6.62 16.59 4.28
CA SER A 55 -6.26 17.35 5.49
C SER A 55 -7.26 17.13 6.62
N ARG A 56 -8.36 16.41 6.36
CA ARG A 56 -9.34 16.07 7.40
C ARG A 56 -8.76 15.04 8.36
N ARG A 57 -9.33 14.98 9.56
CA ARG A 57 -8.99 13.92 10.52
C ARG A 57 -9.25 12.56 9.85
N PRO A 58 -8.23 11.69 9.69
CA PRO A 58 -8.37 10.45 8.94
C PRO A 58 -9.15 9.45 9.77
N LEU A 59 -10.47 9.43 9.60
CA LEU A 59 -11.39 8.56 10.32
C LEU A 59 -12.41 7.95 9.39
N GLY A 60 -12.72 6.68 9.66
CA GLY A 60 -13.63 5.88 8.86
C GLY A 60 -12.96 5.26 7.63
N PRO A 61 -13.66 4.33 6.95
CA PRO A 61 -13.10 3.53 5.85
C PRO A 61 -12.87 4.33 4.56
N GLU A 62 -13.46 5.52 4.44
CA GLU A 62 -13.32 6.37 3.25
C GLU A 62 -11.96 7.07 3.17
N VAL A 63 -11.27 7.22 4.30
CA VAL A 63 -9.90 7.75 4.35
C VAL A 63 -8.95 6.60 4.64
N VAL A 64 -8.04 6.38 3.71
CA VAL A 64 -7.15 5.24 3.77
C VAL A 64 -5.69 5.68 3.67
N ARG A 65 -4.81 4.75 4.04
CA ARG A 65 -3.39 4.83 3.85
C ARG A 65 -2.90 3.50 3.31
N ALA A 66 -1.98 3.55 2.35
CA ALA A 66 -1.30 2.37 1.89
C ALA A 66 0.17 2.38 2.32
N ARG A 67 0.68 1.20 2.68
CA ARG A 67 2.10 0.97 2.96
C ARG A 67 2.57 -0.22 2.17
N ALA A 68 3.75 -0.11 1.59
CA ALA A 68 4.38 -1.21 0.88
C ALA A 68 5.73 -1.55 1.51
N TRP A 69 6.00 -2.84 1.60
CA TRP A 69 7.29 -3.42 1.93
C TRP A 69 7.77 -4.24 0.74
N ILE A 70 9.04 -4.06 0.39
CA ILE A 70 9.71 -4.73 -0.72
C ILE A 70 10.90 -5.49 -0.14
N ASP A 71 10.72 -6.79 0.05
CA ASP A 71 11.71 -7.67 0.65
C ASP A 71 12.49 -8.44 -0.41
N PRO A 72 13.80 -8.64 -0.25
CA PRO A 72 14.58 -9.46 -1.18
C PRO A 72 14.19 -10.95 -1.05
N LEU A 73 13.95 -11.63 -2.18
CA LEU A 73 13.76 -13.08 -2.20
C LEU A 73 15.06 -13.81 -2.55
N HIS A 74 15.65 -13.43 -3.68
CA HIS A 74 16.94 -13.92 -4.17
C HIS A 74 17.53 -12.87 -5.14
N PRO A 75 18.79 -12.97 -5.58
CA PRO A 75 19.39 -11.97 -6.44
C PRO A 75 18.52 -11.64 -7.66
N GLY A 76 18.23 -10.36 -7.85
CA GLY A 76 17.38 -9.84 -8.94
C GLY A 76 15.88 -10.05 -8.78
N ARG A 77 15.39 -10.53 -7.62
CA ARG A 77 13.97 -10.74 -7.35
C ARG A 77 13.56 -10.29 -5.95
N SER A 78 12.37 -9.70 -5.85
CA SER A 78 11.80 -9.21 -4.59
C SER A 78 10.33 -9.59 -4.45
N ARG A 79 9.86 -9.59 -3.20
CA ARG A 79 8.46 -9.71 -2.82
C ARG A 79 7.94 -8.35 -2.41
N ILE A 80 6.82 -7.94 -2.98
CA ILE A 80 6.12 -6.70 -2.64
C ILE A 80 4.89 -7.10 -1.84
N GLN A 81 4.77 -6.58 -0.62
CA GLN A 81 3.57 -6.66 0.21
C GLN A 81 2.98 -5.27 0.37
N VAL A 82 1.70 -5.08 0.06
CA VAL A 82 0.98 -3.82 0.26
C VAL A 82 -0.20 -3.99 1.19
N GLU A 83 -0.23 -3.18 2.24
CA GLU A 83 -1.37 -3.06 3.13
C GLU A 83 -2.11 -1.76 2.87
N VAL A 84 -3.44 -1.84 2.87
CA VAL A 84 -4.32 -0.68 2.85
C VAL A 84 -5.11 -0.66 4.15
N ALA A 85 -4.97 0.42 4.91
CA ALA A 85 -5.57 0.56 6.23
C ALA A 85 -6.41 1.83 6.33
N TYR A 86 -7.40 1.79 7.21
CA TYR A 86 -8.17 2.93 7.65
C TYR A 86 -8.11 3.03 9.17
N ARG A 87 -8.50 4.17 9.72
CA ARG A 87 -8.56 4.39 11.17
C ARG A 87 -10.03 4.49 11.63
N PRO A 88 -10.55 3.54 12.43
CA PRO A 88 -11.95 3.54 12.85
C PRO A 88 -12.24 4.57 13.96
N TRP A 89 -11.28 4.81 14.85
CA TRP A 89 -11.39 5.77 15.95
C TRP A 89 -10.05 6.42 16.21
N ALA A 90 -10.05 7.48 17.01
CA ALA A 90 -8.83 8.17 17.39
C ALA A 90 -8.70 8.20 18.91
N ASP A 91 -7.65 7.55 19.39
CA ASP A 91 -7.24 7.51 20.79
C ASP A 91 -5.80 8.06 20.86
N PRO A 92 -5.58 9.25 21.47
CA PRO A 92 -4.25 9.85 21.57
C PRO A 92 -3.25 9.05 22.42
N SER A 93 -3.72 8.08 23.21
CA SER A 93 -2.87 7.27 24.08
C SER A 93 -2.21 6.10 23.36
N LEU A 94 -2.69 5.74 22.17
CA LEU A 94 -2.17 4.63 21.38
C LEU A 94 -1.36 5.14 20.18
N PRO A 95 -0.28 4.42 19.79
CA PRO A 95 0.40 4.67 18.54
C PRO A 95 -0.56 4.59 17.35
N GLU A 96 -0.33 5.43 16.34
CA GLU A 96 -1.16 5.48 15.13
C GLU A 96 -1.40 4.10 14.51
N ARG A 97 -0.37 3.26 14.46
CA ARG A 97 -0.44 1.92 13.88
C ARG A 97 -1.38 0.98 14.62
N GLU A 98 -1.51 1.10 15.94
CA GLU A 98 -2.43 0.28 16.74
C GLU A 98 -3.90 0.68 16.54
N LEU A 99 -4.11 1.91 16.06
CA LEU A 99 -5.42 2.43 15.69
C LEU A 99 -5.83 2.07 14.27
N GLU A 100 -4.97 1.42 13.49
CA GLU A 100 -5.27 1.08 12.11
C GLU A 100 -5.95 -0.27 11.97
N ARG A 101 -6.87 -0.36 11.01
CA ARG A 101 -7.50 -1.61 10.59
C ARG A 101 -7.34 -1.75 9.09
N LEU A 102 -6.98 -2.95 8.64
CA LEU A 102 -6.96 -3.26 7.22
C LEU A 102 -8.36 -3.06 6.63
N VAL A 103 -8.43 -2.51 5.43
CA VAL A 103 -9.67 -2.46 4.68
C VAL A 103 -10.01 -3.85 4.13
N PRO A 104 -11.29 -4.17 3.90
CA PRO A 104 -11.66 -5.40 3.21
C PRO A 104 -11.05 -5.47 1.82
N LEU A 105 -10.71 -6.68 1.35
CA LEU A 105 -10.17 -6.88 0.01
C LEU A 105 -11.15 -6.45 -1.12
N SER A 106 -12.44 -6.34 -0.80
CA SER A 106 -13.47 -5.80 -1.70
C SER A 106 -13.47 -4.28 -1.80
N HIS A 107 -12.63 -3.58 -1.02
CA HIS A 107 -12.60 -2.11 -1.01
C HIS A 107 -12.07 -1.57 -2.35
N PRO A 108 -12.69 -0.51 -2.93
CA PRO A 108 -12.29 0.01 -4.25
C PRO A 108 -10.81 0.40 -4.36
N VAL A 109 -10.20 0.87 -3.26
CA VAL A 109 -8.78 1.22 -3.23
C VAL A 109 -7.90 -0.02 -3.37
N VAL A 110 -8.29 -1.16 -2.78
CA VAL A 110 -7.54 -2.41 -2.93
C VAL A 110 -7.51 -2.83 -4.41
N ALA A 111 -8.62 -2.68 -5.13
CA ALA A 111 -8.66 -2.95 -6.57
C ALA A 111 -7.72 -2.04 -7.37
N ARG A 112 -7.61 -0.75 -7.01
CA ARG A 112 -6.65 0.17 -7.66
C ARG A 112 -5.21 -0.18 -7.34
N VAL A 113 -4.88 -0.46 -6.09
CA VAL A 113 -3.54 -0.92 -5.68
C VAL A 113 -3.20 -2.21 -6.43
N GLN A 114 -4.14 -3.15 -6.53
CA GLN A 114 -3.94 -4.39 -7.28
C GLN A 114 -3.64 -4.12 -8.77
N ALA A 115 -4.36 -3.18 -9.40
CA ALA A 115 -4.09 -2.77 -10.77
C ALA A 115 -2.68 -2.16 -10.92
N ALA A 116 -2.26 -1.32 -9.97
CA ALA A 116 -0.92 -0.77 -9.93
C ALA A 116 0.16 -1.86 -9.84
N LEU A 117 -0.02 -2.81 -8.91
CA LEU A 117 0.91 -3.94 -8.73
C LEU A 117 0.99 -4.84 -9.97
N THR A 118 -0.14 -5.13 -10.62
CA THR A 118 -0.17 -5.92 -11.86
C THR A 118 0.68 -5.28 -12.98
N ARG A 119 0.77 -3.94 -13.00
CA ARG A 119 1.61 -3.19 -13.96
C ARG A 119 3.11 -3.30 -13.62
N VAL A 120 3.46 -3.51 -12.35
CA VAL A 120 4.85 -3.69 -11.90
C VAL A 120 5.36 -5.08 -12.28
N GLY A 121 4.56 -6.12 -12.04
CA GLY A 121 4.84 -7.49 -12.48
C GLY A 121 3.84 -8.52 -11.94
N GLY A 122 3.56 -9.55 -12.75
CA GLY A 122 2.91 -10.80 -12.35
C GLY A 122 1.44 -10.73 -11.88
N PRO A 123 0.75 -11.88 -11.77
CA PRO A 123 -0.55 -11.98 -11.12
C PRO A 123 -0.41 -11.75 -9.60
N VAL A 124 -1.39 -11.06 -9.00
CA VAL A 124 -1.38 -10.73 -7.57
C VAL A 124 -1.97 -11.86 -6.73
N ASP A 125 -1.15 -12.43 -5.83
CA ASP A 125 -1.62 -13.41 -4.86
C ASP A 125 -2.18 -12.69 -3.62
N ARG A 126 -3.40 -13.06 -3.23
CA ARG A 126 -4.02 -12.58 -2.00
C ARG A 126 -3.65 -13.57 -0.91
N GLU A 127 -2.66 -13.26 -0.08
CA GLU A 127 -2.28 -14.14 1.03
C GLU A 127 -3.44 -14.26 2.03
N GLN A 128 -3.83 -15.51 2.29
CA GLN A 128 -4.88 -15.94 3.21
C GLN A 128 -4.22 -16.75 4.32
N GLN A 129 -4.06 -16.21 5.53
CA GLN A 129 -3.78 -17.00 6.72
C GLN A 129 -4.54 -16.43 7.92
#